data_AF-A0A2W4YW26-F1
#
_entry.id   AF-A0A2W4YW26-F1
#
_cell.length_a   1.000
_cell.length_b   1.000
_cell.length_c   1.000
_cell.angle_alpha   90.00
_cell.angle_beta   90.00
_cell.angle_gamma   90.00
#
_symmetry.space_group_name_H-M   'P 1'
#
loop_
_entity.id
_entity.type
_entity.pdbx_description
1 polymer ?
#
loop_
_entity_poly.entity_id
_entity_poly.type
_entity_poly.pdbx_seq_one_letter_code
_entity_poly.pdbx_strand_id
1 'polypeptide(L)'
;MSRSERALARMAASGWPLAQERAGERYGVYPQNDRRRHPLVRLSAEEVRALEASGAILKSGDVFVLSAPGGARVRREAAAPGEAFVAQHREVIDRTMLGPGGDVRRVRGHDADAVLRRLAALRDGAGGPWLDAAEVAAAARLRSDWEMGERGLVRGSDWTAPPNASSGRSVGNAAEFAAGAFCDARRRVAEALERLAPPLRRVVERVCLHEEGLEALERAESWPARSGKLALKLALSQLASG
;
A
#
# COMPACT_ATOMS: atom_id res chain seq x y z
N MET A 1 -19.06 -16.26 9.84
CA MET A 1 -17.78 -16.32 9.11
C MET A 1 -17.55 -17.74 8.61
N SER A 2 -17.48 -17.95 7.29
CA SER A 2 -17.33 -19.26 6.66
C SER A 2 -15.96 -19.91 6.99
N ARG A 3 -15.79 -21.20 6.67
CA ARG A 3 -14.48 -21.88 6.79
C ARG A 3 -13.44 -21.26 5.86
N SER A 4 -13.85 -20.95 4.62
CA SER A 4 -13.00 -20.29 3.62
C SER A 4 -12.55 -18.89 4.05
N GLU A 5 -13.46 -18.06 4.59
CA GLU A 5 -13.12 -16.74 5.16
C GLU A 5 -12.07 -16.86 6.29
N ARG A 6 -12.28 -17.80 7.22
CA ARG A 6 -11.32 -18.07 8.30
C ARG A 6 -9.95 -18.49 7.77
N ALA A 7 -9.92 -19.34 6.75
CA ALA A 7 -8.67 -19.79 6.14
C ALA A 7 -7.92 -18.59 5.51
N LEU A 8 -8.59 -17.80 4.66
CA LEU A 8 -7.99 -16.63 4.03
C LEU A 8 -7.49 -15.60 5.07
N ALA A 9 -8.26 -15.34 6.12
CA ALA A 9 -7.85 -14.44 7.21
C ALA A 9 -6.58 -14.93 7.91
N ARG A 10 -6.44 -16.24 8.15
CA ARG A 10 -5.22 -16.83 8.75
C ARG A 10 -4.02 -16.76 7.80
N MET A 11 -4.24 -17.02 6.51
CA MET A 11 -3.19 -16.89 5.50
C MET A 11 -2.73 -15.42 5.39
N ALA A 12 -3.65 -14.45 5.47
CA ALA A 12 -3.33 -13.03 5.38
C ALA A 12 -2.55 -12.50 6.60
N ALA A 13 -2.94 -12.92 7.80
CA ALA A 13 -2.31 -12.43 9.04
C ALA A 13 -0.88 -12.95 9.26
N SER A 14 -0.54 -14.11 8.71
CA SER A 14 0.71 -14.82 9.05
C SER A 14 1.51 -15.34 7.86
N GLY A 15 1.03 -15.13 6.63
CA GLY A 15 1.68 -15.64 5.41
C GLY A 15 1.70 -17.17 5.33
N TRP A 16 0.87 -17.85 6.12
CA TRP A 16 0.90 -19.30 6.25
C TRP A 16 0.31 -19.99 5.01
N PRO A 17 0.99 -21.01 4.46
CA PRO A 17 0.48 -21.72 3.30
C PRO A 17 -0.71 -22.61 3.66
N LEU A 18 -1.56 -22.84 2.66
CA LEU A 18 -2.59 -23.87 2.65
C LEU A 18 -2.04 -25.09 1.93
N ALA A 19 -1.93 -26.23 2.59
CA ALA A 19 -1.35 -27.45 2.01
C ALA A 19 -2.30 -28.65 2.16
N GLN A 20 -2.17 -29.64 1.30
CA GLN A 20 -2.93 -30.89 1.44
C GLN A 20 -2.45 -31.69 2.64
N GLU A 21 -3.38 -32.33 3.37
CA GLU A 21 -3.05 -33.29 4.43
C GLU A 21 -2.43 -34.56 3.81
N ARG A 22 -1.35 -35.08 4.42
CA ARG A 22 -0.63 -36.27 3.90
C ARG A 22 -1.49 -37.54 3.77
N ALA A 23 -2.57 -37.64 4.54
CA ALA A 23 -3.40 -38.84 4.63
C ALA A 23 -4.88 -38.56 4.27
N GLY A 24 -5.15 -37.57 3.40
CA GLY A 24 -6.53 -37.30 2.99
C GLY A 24 -6.69 -36.28 1.85
N GLU A 25 -7.96 -36.04 1.51
CA GLU A 25 -8.39 -35.08 0.48
C GLU A 25 -8.65 -33.67 1.04
N ARG A 26 -8.29 -33.43 2.30
CA ARG A 26 -8.49 -32.16 2.99
C ARG A 26 -7.23 -31.30 2.93
N TYR A 27 -7.44 -30.00 3.04
CA TYR A 27 -6.38 -29.00 3.03
C TYR A 27 -6.37 -28.25 4.35
N GLY A 28 -5.18 -27.94 4.84
CA GLY A 28 -4.96 -27.26 6.11
C GLY A 28 -4.11 -26.00 5.96
N VAL A 29 -4.42 -24.95 6.73
CA VAL A 29 -3.52 -23.80 6.89
C VAL A 29 -2.49 -24.14 7.97
N TYR A 30 -1.20 -24.13 7.62
CA TYR A 30 -0.12 -24.58 8.48
C TYR A 30 0.86 -23.46 8.84
N PRO A 31 1.22 -23.29 10.12
CA PRO A 31 2.31 -22.40 10.50
C PRO A 31 3.64 -22.85 9.88
N GLN A 32 4.44 -21.89 9.40
CA GLN A 32 5.70 -22.14 8.67
C GLN A 32 6.78 -22.90 9.50
N ASN A 33 6.54 -23.13 10.79
CA ASN A 33 7.45 -23.83 11.70
C ASN A 33 6.76 -24.86 12.62
N ASP A 34 5.52 -25.26 12.34
CA ASP A 34 4.83 -26.24 13.16
C ASP A 34 5.30 -27.67 12.83
N ARG A 35 6.24 -28.18 13.65
CA ARG A 35 6.75 -29.56 13.57
C ARG A 35 5.65 -30.61 13.80
N ARG A 36 4.58 -30.26 14.52
CA ARG A 36 3.43 -31.14 14.81
C ARG A 36 2.35 -31.08 13.72
N ARG A 37 2.45 -30.12 12.78
CA ARG A 37 1.59 -29.94 11.61
C ARG A 37 0.10 -30.01 11.96
N HIS A 38 -0.34 -29.28 12.98
CA HIS A 38 -1.76 -29.16 13.28
C HIS A 38 -2.39 -28.06 12.41
N PRO A 39 -3.33 -28.39 11.52
CA PRO A 39 -3.96 -27.39 10.69
C PRO A 39 -4.89 -26.52 11.53
N LEU A 40 -4.71 -25.20 11.43
CA LEU A 40 -5.52 -24.24 12.18
C LEU A 40 -6.94 -24.12 11.63
N VAL A 41 -7.07 -24.27 10.31
CA VAL A 41 -8.33 -24.32 9.58
C VAL A 41 -8.22 -25.43 8.55
N ARG A 42 -9.28 -26.24 8.42
CA ARG A 42 -9.38 -27.30 7.42
C ARG A 42 -10.44 -26.96 6.37
N LEU A 43 -10.08 -27.15 5.11
CA LEU A 43 -10.93 -26.99 3.93
C LEU A 43 -11.08 -28.31 3.18
N SER A 44 -12.23 -28.52 2.55
CA SER A 44 -12.42 -29.59 1.56
C SER A 44 -11.72 -29.24 0.24
N ALA A 45 -11.48 -30.24 -0.61
CA ALA A 45 -10.96 -30.01 -1.95
C ALA A 45 -11.86 -29.09 -2.79
N GLU A 46 -13.19 -29.13 -2.57
CA GLU A 46 -14.14 -28.24 -3.24
C GLU A 46 -13.98 -26.78 -2.79
N GLU A 47 -13.83 -26.54 -1.49
CA GLU A 47 -13.56 -25.20 -0.95
C GLU A 47 -12.26 -24.63 -1.50
N VAL A 48 -11.20 -25.45 -1.63
CA VAL A 48 -9.93 -25.04 -2.23
C VAL A 48 -10.08 -24.73 -3.72
N ARG A 49 -10.75 -25.59 -4.50
CA ARG A 49 -11.01 -25.33 -5.92
C ARG A 49 -11.80 -24.04 -6.14
N ALA A 50 -12.80 -23.75 -5.29
CA ALA A 50 -13.56 -22.51 -5.37
C ALA A 50 -12.68 -21.28 -5.06
N LEU A 51 -11.79 -21.37 -4.08
CA LEU A 51 -10.86 -20.28 -3.75
C LEU A 51 -9.86 -20.04 -4.88
N GLU A 52 -9.32 -21.10 -5.48
CA GLU A 52 -8.41 -21.01 -6.63
C GLU A 52 -9.12 -20.43 -7.85
N ALA A 53 -10.33 -20.91 -8.18
CA ALA A 53 -11.14 -20.39 -9.29
C ALA A 53 -11.51 -18.91 -9.12
N SER A 54 -11.74 -18.46 -7.87
CA SER A 54 -11.97 -17.05 -7.57
C SER A 54 -10.70 -16.18 -7.61
N GLY A 55 -9.53 -16.80 -7.81
CA GLY A 55 -8.23 -16.14 -7.78
C GLY A 55 -7.77 -15.72 -6.39
N ALA A 56 -8.42 -16.16 -5.31
CA ALA A 56 -8.09 -15.77 -3.94
C ALA A 56 -6.80 -16.45 -3.43
N ILE A 57 -6.45 -17.61 -3.99
CA ILE A 57 -5.22 -18.34 -3.70
C ILE A 57 -4.54 -18.72 -5.02
N LEU A 58 -3.23 -18.92 -4.97
CA LEU A 58 -2.41 -19.37 -6.09
C LEU A 58 -1.61 -20.60 -5.68
N LYS A 59 -1.48 -21.56 -6.60
CA LYS A 59 -0.61 -22.72 -6.40
C LYS A 59 0.85 -22.31 -6.49
N SER A 60 1.65 -22.72 -5.50
CA SER A 60 3.09 -22.50 -5.41
C SER A 60 3.75 -23.80 -4.96
N GLY A 61 4.26 -24.58 -5.92
CA GLY A 61 4.69 -25.95 -5.65
C GLY A 61 3.53 -26.84 -5.19
N ASP A 62 3.72 -27.53 -4.07
CA ASP A 62 2.73 -28.44 -3.47
C ASP A 62 1.77 -27.74 -2.48
N VAL A 63 1.86 -26.42 -2.37
CA VAL A 63 1.03 -25.62 -1.48
C VAL A 63 0.29 -24.52 -2.23
N PHE A 64 -0.68 -23.92 -1.57
CA PHE A 64 -1.37 -22.73 -2.01
C PHE A 64 -0.99 -21.56 -1.11
N VAL A 65 -0.73 -20.41 -1.73
CA VAL A 65 -0.44 -19.15 -1.06
C VAL A 65 -1.55 -18.14 -1.33
N LEU A 66 -1.72 -17.19 -0.43
CA LEU A 66 -2.69 -16.11 -0.62
C LEU A 66 -2.24 -15.23 -1.79
N SER A 67 -3.17 -14.92 -2.70
CA SER A 67 -2.90 -14.01 -3.81
C SER A 67 -3.11 -12.54 -3.38
N ALA A 68 -2.66 -11.59 -4.19
CA ALA A 68 -2.97 -10.17 -3.96
C ALA A 68 -4.50 -9.89 -3.99
N PRO A 69 -5.28 -10.41 -4.97
CA PRO A 69 -6.75 -10.34 -4.93
C PRO A 69 -7.37 -11.01 -3.70
N GLY A 70 -6.80 -12.12 -3.23
CA GLY A 70 -7.22 -12.81 -2.00
C GLY A 70 -7.02 -11.95 -0.75
N GLY A 71 -5.86 -11.29 -0.63
CA GLY A 71 -5.61 -10.32 0.44
C GLY A 71 -6.57 -9.14 0.40
N ALA A 72 -6.86 -8.60 -0.79
CA ALA A 72 -7.84 -7.53 -0.98
C ALA A 72 -9.26 -7.97 -0.56
N ARG A 73 -9.65 -9.21 -0.88
CA ARG A 73 -10.92 -9.80 -0.45
C ARG A 73 -11.02 -9.88 1.07
N VAL A 74 -9.99 -10.40 1.76
CA VAL A 74 -9.97 -10.48 3.23
C VAL A 74 -10.19 -9.11 3.85
N ARG A 75 -9.52 -8.07 3.32
CA ARG A 75 -9.71 -6.70 3.80
C ARG A 75 -11.13 -6.18 3.60
N ARG A 76 -11.79 -6.48 2.47
CA ARG A 76 -13.21 -6.12 2.28
C ARG A 76 -14.13 -6.79 3.27
N GLU A 77 -13.96 -8.10 3.48
CA GLU A 77 -14.83 -8.91 4.33
C GLU A 77 -14.68 -8.51 5.82
N ALA A 78 -13.52 -7.99 6.20
CA ALA A 78 -13.26 -7.43 7.53
C ALA A 78 -13.61 -5.94 7.67
N ALA A 79 -13.98 -5.25 6.59
CA ALA A 79 -14.26 -3.82 6.60
C ALA A 79 -15.58 -3.48 7.30
N ALA A 80 -15.67 -2.29 7.90
CA ALA A 80 -16.95 -1.82 8.42
C ALA A 80 -17.93 -1.47 7.28
N PRO A 81 -19.24 -1.39 7.56
CA PRO A 81 -20.22 -1.00 6.56
C PRO A 81 -19.85 0.29 5.84
N GLY A 82 -19.85 0.28 4.50
CA GLY A 82 -19.46 1.42 3.67
C GLY A 82 -17.95 1.54 3.36
N GLU A 83 -17.09 0.77 4.02
CA GLU A 83 -15.62 0.87 3.87
C GLU A 83 -15.03 -0.19 2.92
N ALA A 84 -15.83 -1.17 2.48
CA ALA A 84 -15.34 -2.34 1.73
C ALA A 84 -14.52 -1.97 0.49
N PHE A 85 -14.93 -0.96 -0.28
CA PHE A 85 -14.18 -0.52 -1.46
C PHE A 85 -12.84 0.12 -1.09
N VAL A 86 -12.79 0.93 -0.03
CA VAL A 86 -11.54 1.55 0.42
C VAL A 86 -10.60 0.50 1.01
N ALA A 87 -11.13 -0.41 1.83
CA ALA A 87 -10.38 -1.45 2.52
C ALA A 87 -9.71 -2.46 1.56
N GLN A 88 -10.29 -2.75 0.38
CA GLN A 88 -9.59 -3.61 -0.59
C GLN A 88 -8.29 -2.97 -1.11
N HIS A 89 -8.28 -1.65 -1.29
CA HIS A 89 -7.17 -0.93 -1.91
C HIS A 89 -6.15 -0.42 -0.89
N ARG A 90 -6.58 -0.03 0.32
CA ARG A 90 -5.72 0.58 1.33
C ARG A 90 -6.11 0.11 2.73
N GLU A 91 -5.14 0.14 3.64
CA GLU A 91 -5.41 -0.05 5.07
C GLU A 91 -6.23 1.12 5.62
N VAL A 92 -7.29 0.79 6.37
CA VAL A 92 -8.15 1.75 7.05
C VAL A 92 -7.86 1.67 8.54
N ILE A 93 -7.36 2.77 9.12
CA ILE A 93 -7.03 2.87 10.53
C ILE A 93 -7.94 3.86 11.26
N ASP A 94 -8.02 3.73 12.58
CA ASP A 94 -8.52 4.80 13.44
C ASP A 94 -7.46 5.91 13.54
N ARG A 95 -7.83 7.15 13.26
CA ARG A 95 -6.96 8.31 13.44
C ARG A 95 -7.67 9.45 14.14
N THR A 96 -6.90 10.20 14.90
CA THR A 96 -7.36 11.43 15.55
C THR A 96 -7.05 12.61 14.64
N MET A 97 -8.06 13.44 14.37
CA MET A 97 -7.94 14.63 13.52
C MET A 97 -8.42 15.85 14.31
N LEU A 98 -7.64 16.93 14.26
CA LEU A 98 -8.05 18.23 14.77
C LEU A 98 -8.96 18.90 13.71
N GLY A 99 -10.19 19.21 14.07
CA GLY A 99 -11.08 20.01 13.23
C GLY A 99 -10.69 21.49 13.23
N PRO A 100 -11.23 22.28 12.30
CA PRO A 100 -10.91 23.71 12.18
C PRO A 100 -11.23 24.52 13.44
N GLY A 101 -12.13 24.03 14.29
CA GLY A 101 -12.50 24.65 15.57
C GLY A 101 -11.69 24.18 16.77
N GLY A 102 -10.62 23.39 16.56
CA GLY A 102 -9.83 22.79 17.64
C GLY A 102 -10.46 21.55 18.28
N ASP A 103 -11.58 21.06 17.72
CA ASP A 103 -12.20 19.82 18.16
C ASP A 103 -11.37 18.61 17.75
N VAL A 104 -11.17 17.68 18.69
CA VAL A 104 -10.43 16.45 18.43
C VAL A 104 -11.44 15.36 18.08
N ARG A 105 -11.50 14.97 16.81
CA ARG A 105 -12.40 13.91 16.31
C ARG A 105 -11.63 12.65 15.95
N ARG A 106 -12.16 11.49 16.36
CA ARG A 106 -11.70 10.20 15.82
C ARG A 106 -12.40 9.96 14.50
N VAL A 107 -11.61 9.77 13.46
CA VAL A 107 -12.09 9.44 12.10
C VAL A 107 -11.42 8.16 11.65
N ARG A 108 -12.15 7.35 10.88
CA ARG A 108 -11.60 6.13 10.26
C ARG A 108 -11.23 6.43 8.83
N GLY A 109 -10.02 6.05 8.44
CA GLY A 109 -9.50 6.37 7.11
C GLY A 109 -8.08 5.92 6.90
N HIS A 110 -7.51 6.30 5.77
CA HIS A 110 -6.12 6.01 5.45
C HIS A 110 -5.16 6.95 6.19
N ASP A 111 -4.04 6.41 6.64
CA ASP A 111 -2.94 7.23 7.14
C ASP A 111 -2.03 7.67 6.01
N ALA A 112 -2.37 8.82 5.43
CA ALA A 112 -1.55 9.50 4.46
C ALA A 112 -0.15 9.88 4.99
N ASP A 113 0.21 9.66 6.26
CA ASP A 113 1.54 9.94 6.82
C ASP A 113 2.29 8.69 7.29
N ALA A 114 1.74 7.47 7.06
CA ALA A 114 2.29 6.22 7.60
C ALA A 114 3.76 5.98 7.23
N VAL A 115 4.11 6.21 5.96
CA VAL A 115 5.49 6.09 5.48
C VAL A 115 6.40 7.08 6.17
N LEU A 116 5.99 8.34 6.27
CA LEU A 116 6.79 9.40 6.90
C LEU A 116 7.02 9.09 8.39
N ARG A 117 5.98 8.63 9.10
CA ARG A 117 6.10 8.17 10.49
C ARG A 117 7.07 7.00 10.62
N ARG A 118 7.00 6.01 9.73
CA ARG A 118 7.92 4.86 9.71
C ARG A 118 9.36 5.32 9.46
N LEU A 119 9.57 6.20 8.49
CA LEU A 119 10.90 6.72 8.15
C LEU A 119 11.50 7.54 9.31
N ALA A 120 10.72 8.43 9.92
CA ALA A 120 11.15 9.23 11.07
C ALA A 120 11.40 8.39 12.33
N ALA A 121 10.75 7.24 12.46
CA ALA A 121 10.97 6.28 13.56
C ALA A 121 12.25 5.45 13.40
N LEU A 122 12.88 5.43 12.22
CA LEU A 122 14.12 4.68 12.02
C LEU A 122 15.25 5.22 12.91
N ARG A 123 16.03 4.29 13.45
CA ARG A 123 17.19 4.58 14.30
C ARG A 123 18.49 4.12 13.66
N ASP A 124 19.55 4.84 13.97
CA ASP A 124 20.92 4.47 13.61
C ASP A 124 21.51 3.46 14.61
N GLY A 125 22.78 3.12 14.45
CA GLY A 125 23.48 2.21 15.37
C GLY A 125 23.69 2.78 16.77
N ALA A 126 23.60 4.11 16.95
CA ALA A 126 23.75 4.79 18.23
C ALA A 126 22.40 5.06 18.93
N GLY A 127 21.27 4.67 18.30
CA GLY A 127 19.93 4.90 18.82
C GLY A 127 19.36 6.29 18.53
N GLY A 128 20.05 7.11 17.74
CA GLY A 128 19.60 8.41 17.27
C GLY A 128 18.70 8.30 16.03
N PRO A 129 18.01 9.40 15.63
CA PRO A 129 17.26 9.44 14.38
C PRO A 129 18.17 9.11 13.19
N TRP A 130 17.75 8.15 12.37
CA TRP A 130 18.55 7.74 11.21
C TRP A 130 18.46 8.74 10.05
N LEU A 131 17.31 9.39 9.90
CA LEU A 131 17.13 10.52 8.99
C LEU A 131 17.14 11.83 9.77
N ASP A 132 17.74 12.87 9.20
CA ASP A 132 17.66 14.21 9.75
C ASP A 132 16.33 14.89 9.38
N ALA A 133 16.09 16.07 9.96
CA ALA A 133 14.85 16.80 9.73
C ALA A 133 14.68 17.26 8.28
N ALA A 134 15.77 17.56 7.56
CA ALA A 134 15.72 18.03 6.18
C ALA A 134 15.38 16.89 5.22
N GLU A 135 15.93 15.70 5.44
CA GLU A 135 15.61 14.48 4.68
C GLU A 135 14.16 14.05 4.88
N VAL A 136 13.66 14.10 6.12
CA VAL A 136 12.24 13.82 6.42
C VAL A 136 11.34 14.85 5.75
N ALA A 137 11.71 16.14 5.78
CA ALA A 137 10.95 17.20 5.12
C ALA A 137 10.96 17.05 3.59
N ALA A 138 12.09 16.64 3.00
CA ALA A 138 12.20 16.36 1.57
C ALA A 138 11.28 15.19 1.16
N ALA A 139 11.28 14.10 1.93
CA ALA A 139 10.36 12.98 1.72
C ALA A 139 8.89 13.42 1.82
N ALA A 140 8.55 14.24 2.82
CA ALA A 140 7.20 14.75 3.04
C ALA A 140 6.73 15.64 1.89
N ARG A 141 7.58 16.56 1.42
CA ARG A 141 7.28 17.44 0.29
C ARG A 141 7.04 16.65 -1.00
N LEU A 142 7.93 15.70 -1.30
CA LEU A 142 7.81 14.85 -2.48
C LEU A 142 6.50 14.06 -2.46
N ARG A 143 6.15 13.46 -1.31
CA ARG A 143 4.90 12.69 -1.16
C ARG A 143 3.66 13.56 -1.28
N SER A 144 3.66 14.75 -0.67
CA SER A 144 2.56 15.71 -0.79
C SER A 144 2.32 16.13 -2.24
N ASP A 145 3.39 16.42 -2.99
CA ASP A 145 3.27 16.77 -4.41
C ASP A 145 2.79 15.58 -5.26
N TRP A 146 3.26 14.37 -4.96
CA TRP A 146 2.80 13.15 -5.65
C TRP A 146 1.32 12.87 -5.39
N GLU A 147 0.87 12.93 -4.14
CA GLU A 147 -0.55 12.75 -3.79
C GLU A 147 -1.44 13.81 -4.43
N MET A 148 -0.97 15.06 -4.50
CA MET A 148 -1.69 16.12 -5.20
C MET A 148 -1.78 15.83 -6.70
N GLY A 149 -0.69 15.36 -7.32
CA GLY A 149 -0.66 14.96 -8.73
C GLY A 149 -1.60 13.79 -9.06
N GLU A 150 -1.69 12.81 -8.16
CA GLU A 150 -2.55 11.62 -8.32
C GLU A 150 -4.05 11.95 -8.29
N ARG A 151 -4.47 13.04 -7.61
CA ARG A 151 -5.89 13.46 -7.56
C ARG A 151 -6.45 13.86 -8.92
N GLY A 152 -5.59 14.29 -9.85
CA GLY A 152 -5.97 14.68 -11.21
C GLY A 152 -6.09 13.52 -12.19
N LEU A 153 -5.74 12.28 -11.81
CA LEU A 153 -5.92 11.11 -12.65
C LEU A 153 -7.40 10.70 -12.67
N VAL A 154 -8.17 11.32 -13.56
CA VAL A 154 -9.49 10.80 -13.93
C VAL A 154 -9.26 9.46 -14.64
N ARG A 155 -9.38 8.36 -13.89
CA ARG A 155 -9.11 6.99 -14.40
C ARG A 155 -10.25 6.41 -15.26
N GLY A 156 -11.25 7.22 -15.63
CA GLY A 156 -12.31 6.86 -16.57
C GLY A 156 -13.12 8.08 -17.02
N SER A 157 -13.54 8.11 -18.28
CA SER A 157 -14.46 9.13 -18.79
C SER A 157 -15.82 8.99 -18.11
N ASP A 158 -16.40 10.08 -17.62
CA ASP A 158 -17.80 10.11 -17.17
C ASP A 158 -18.70 10.13 -18.41
N TRP A 159 -19.17 8.97 -18.84
CA TRP A 159 -20.07 8.82 -19.98
C TRP A 159 -21.52 9.23 -19.67
N THR A 160 -21.82 9.54 -18.41
CA THR A 160 -23.12 10.08 -17.96
C THR A 160 -23.16 11.60 -17.97
N ALA A 161 -22.02 12.27 -18.11
CA ALA A 161 -21.95 13.71 -18.29
C ALA A 161 -22.52 14.08 -19.68
N PRO A 162 -23.60 14.87 -19.77
CA PRO A 162 -24.09 15.33 -21.06
C PRO A 162 -22.98 16.11 -21.77
N PRO A 163 -22.84 16.00 -23.10
CA PRO A 163 -21.93 16.83 -23.87
C PRO A 163 -22.36 18.30 -23.72
N ASN A 164 -21.72 18.97 -22.77
CA ASN A 164 -21.61 20.41 -22.58
C ASN A 164 -22.38 21.29 -23.59
N ALA A 165 -23.67 21.50 -23.33
CA ALA A 165 -24.41 22.65 -23.86
C ALA A 165 -24.02 23.91 -23.08
N SER A 166 -23.21 24.75 -23.73
CA SER A 166 -22.91 26.18 -23.54
C SER A 166 -23.19 26.91 -22.21
N SER A 167 -22.22 27.78 -21.86
CA SER A 167 -22.41 29.10 -21.26
C SER A 167 -22.84 29.18 -19.79
N GLY A 168 -21.84 29.14 -18.91
CA GLY A 168 -21.94 29.62 -17.53
C GLY A 168 -20.56 29.89 -16.95
N ARG A 169 -20.01 31.09 -17.21
CA ARG A 169 -18.74 31.58 -16.63
C ARG A 169 -18.91 31.77 -15.11
N SER A 170 -18.76 30.70 -14.33
CA SER A 170 -18.56 30.81 -12.88
C SER A 170 -17.94 29.56 -12.23
N VAL A 171 -18.11 28.38 -12.82
CA VAL A 171 -17.58 27.11 -12.26
C VAL A 171 -16.30 26.61 -12.96
N GLY A 172 -15.96 27.14 -14.14
CA GLY A 172 -14.78 26.75 -14.93
C GLY A 172 -13.45 27.07 -14.25
N ASN A 173 -13.37 28.18 -13.52
CA ASN A 173 -12.12 28.63 -12.90
C ASN A 173 -11.63 27.65 -11.83
N ALA A 174 -12.49 27.16 -10.93
CA ALA A 174 -12.06 26.29 -9.84
C ALA A 174 -11.55 24.92 -10.33
N ALA A 175 -12.19 24.36 -11.37
CA ALA A 175 -11.77 23.10 -11.98
C ALA A 175 -10.47 23.26 -12.80
N GLU A 176 -10.32 24.37 -13.53
CA GLU A 176 -9.10 24.70 -14.27
C GLU A 176 -7.93 25.02 -13.32
N PHE A 177 -8.16 25.77 -12.24
CA PHE A 177 -7.15 26.03 -11.20
C PHE A 177 -6.74 24.75 -10.47
N ALA A 178 -7.68 23.86 -10.17
CA ALA A 178 -7.37 22.55 -9.60
C ALA A 178 -6.54 21.68 -10.57
N ALA A 179 -6.90 21.67 -11.86
CA ALA A 179 -6.14 20.95 -12.89
C ALA A 179 -4.71 21.50 -13.05
N GLY A 180 -4.55 22.83 -13.02
CA GLY A 180 -3.24 23.50 -13.02
C GLY A 180 -2.38 23.09 -11.83
N ALA A 181 -2.95 23.11 -10.62
CA ALA A 181 -2.26 22.69 -9.41
C ALA A 181 -1.79 21.22 -9.46
N PHE A 182 -2.58 20.31 -10.04
CA PHE A 182 -2.19 18.90 -10.23
C PHE A 182 -1.08 18.75 -11.27
N CYS A 183 -1.10 19.51 -12.36
CA CYS A 183 -0.03 19.55 -13.35
C CYS A 183 1.29 20.05 -12.75
N ASP A 184 1.24 21.15 -12.00
CA ASP A 184 2.42 21.72 -11.34
C ASP A 184 2.99 20.77 -10.27
N ALA A 185 2.14 20.08 -9.51
CA ALA A 185 2.58 19.08 -8.55
C ALA A 185 3.30 17.91 -9.24
N ARG A 186 2.76 17.39 -10.35
CA ARG A 186 3.43 16.35 -11.15
C ARG A 186 4.77 16.82 -11.71
N ARG A 187 4.84 18.07 -12.17
CA ARG A 187 6.09 18.67 -12.65
C ARG A 187 7.14 18.75 -11.54
N ARG A 188 6.78 19.22 -10.33
CA ARG A 188 7.71 19.25 -9.18
C ARG A 188 8.20 17.86 -8.78
N VAL A 189 7.34 16.84 -8.83
CA VAL A 189 7.76 15.45 -8.60
C VAL A 189 8.76 14.99 -9.66
N ALA A 190 8.48 15.25 -10.94
CA ALA A 190 9.40 14.89 -12.03
C ALA A 190 10.76 15.58 -11.87
N GLU A 191 10.78 16.89 -11.64
CA GLU A 191 11.99 17.69 -11.41
C GLU A 191 12.80 17.15 -10.21
N ALA A 192 12.12 16.77 -9.12
CA ALA A 192 12.78 16.18 -7.95
C ALA A 192 13.42 14.82 -8.26
N LEU A 193 12.70 13.95 -8.98
CA LEU A 193 13.17 12.61 -9.33
C LEU A 193 14.28 12.62 -10.40
N GLU A 194 14.31 13.62 -11.30
CA GLU A 194 15.35 13.79 -12.33
C GLU A 194 16.72 14.13 -11.74
N ARG A 195 16.77 14.70 -10.53
CA ARG A 195 18.03 14.98 -9.82
C ARG A 195 18.70 13.72 -9.29
N LEU A 196 17.96 12.61 -9.21
CA LEU A 196 18.45 11.36 -8.65
C LEU A 196 19.00 10.44 -9.75
N ALA A 197 20.13 9.79 -9.45
CA ALA A 197 20.61 8.70 -10.28
C ALA A 197 19.53 7.59 -10.37
N PRO A 198 19.41 6.85 -11.50
CA PRO A 198 18.33 5.90 -11.71
C PRO A 198 18.11 4.89 -10.56
N PRO A 199 19.16 4.31 -9.93
CA PRO A 199 18.97 3.41 -8.79
C PRO A 199 18.39 4.13 -7.56
N LEU A 200 18.80 5.37 -7.28
CA LEU A 200 18.30 6.15 -6.15
C LEU A 200 16.85 6.60 -6.37
N ARG A 201 16.53 7.01 -7.61
CA ARG A 201 15.17 7.33 -8.03
C ARG A 201 14.22 6.16 -7.74
N ARG A 202 14.63 4.92 -8.09
CA ARG A 202 13.82 3.71 -7.87
C ARG A 202 13.49 3.47 -6.41
N VAL A 203 14.46 3.67 -5.51
CA VAL A 203 14.22 3.51 -4.06
C VAL A 203 13.18 4.50 -3.57
N VAL A 204 13.32 5.77 -3.96
CA VAL A 204 12.39 6.83 -3.55
C VAL A 204 10.99 6.58 -4.09
N GLU A 205 10.85 6.20 -5.37
CA GLU A 205 9.55 5.85 -5.94
C GLU A 205 8.88 4.72 -5.16
N ARG A 206 9.57 3.61 -4.93
CA ARG A 206 8.97 2.43 -4.30
C ARG A 206 8.70 2.63 -2.81
N VAL A 207 9.62 3.25 -2.08
CA VAL A 207 9.48 3.43 -0.62
C VAL A 207 8.63 4.65 -0.28
N CYS A 208 8.89 5.80 -0.88
CA CYS A 208 8.23 7.06 -0.51
C CYS A 208 6.89 7.27 -1.21
N LEU A 209 6.73 6.81 -2.46
CA LEU A 209 5.50 7.03 -3.24
C LEU A 209 4.58 5.81 -3.22
N HIS A 210 5.14 4.59 -3.31
CA HIS A 210 4.37 3.34 -3.32
C HIS A 210 4.31 2.63 -1.97
N GLU A 211 4.94 3.20 -0.94
CA GLU A 211 4.90 2.70 0.44
C GLU A 211 5.41 1.26 0.61
N GLU A 212 6.26 0.80 -0.31
CA GLU A 212 6.83 -0.53 -0.27
C GLU A 212 7.90 -0.66 0.82
N GLY A 213 7.97 -1.84 1.45
CA GLY A 213 9.04 -2.15 2.39
C GLY A 213 10.39 -2.31 1.71
N LEU A 214 11.47 -1.92 2.39
CA LEU A 214 12.85 -2.05 1.87
C LEU A 214 13.20 -3.48 1.44
N GLU A 215 12.73 -4.50 2.16
CA GLU A 215 12.96 -5.91 1.80
C GLU A 215 12.23 -6.33 0.50
N ALA A 216 11.09 -5.71 0.20
CA ALA A 216 10.35 -5.96 -1.03
C ALA A 216 11.04 -5.31 -2.23
N LEU A 217 11.51 -4.08 -2.04
CA LEU A 217 12.39 -3.38 -2.98
C LEU A 217 13.65 -4.20 -3.27
N GLU A 218 14.40 -4.61 -2.24
CA GLU A 218 15.66 -5.34 -2.40
C GLU A 218 15.49 -6.63 -3.22
N ARG A 219 14.43 -7.41 -2.94
CA ARG A 219 14.13 -8.63 -3.69
C ARG A 219 13.78 -8.36 -5.16
N ALA A 220 12.99 -7.34 -5.42
CA ALA A 220 12.50 -7.05 -6.76
C ALA A 220 13.58 -6.39 -7.64
N GLU A 221 14.50 -5.62 -7.06
CA GLU A 221 15.65 -5.04 -7.78
C GLU A 221 16.89 -5.96 -7.77
N SER A 222 16.80 -7.15 -7.18
CA SER A 222 17.93 -8.08 -6.97
C SER A 222 19.12 -7.45 -6.24
N TRP A 223 18.83 -6.57 -5.28
CA TRP A 223 19.86 -5.91 -4.48
C TRP A 223 20.34 -6.80 -3.33
N PRO A 224 21.60 -6.63 -2.87
CA PRO A 224 22.06 -7.28 -1.65
C PRO A 224 21.17 -6.93 -0.45
N ALA A 225 20.96 -7.88 0.45
CA ALA A 225 20.17 -7.66 1.64
C ALA A 225 20.71 -6.48 2.46
N ARG A 226 19.80 -5.66 3.02
CA ARG A 226 20.10 -4.48 3.85
C ARG A 226 20.77 -3.32 3.12
N SER A 227 20.84 -3.34 1.79
CA SER A 227 21.37 -2.22 0.98
C SER A 227 20.37 -1.09 0.79
N GLY A 228 19.06 -1.37 0.88
CA GLY A 228 18.00 -0.41 0.60
C GLY A 228 18.00 0.77 1.58
N LYS A 229 18.36 0.53 2.85
CA LYS A 229 18.46 1.58 3.87
C LYS A 229 19.50 2.63 3.43
N LEU A 230 20.73 2.23 3.11
CA LEU A 230 21.77 3.18 2.68
C LEU A 230 21.39 3.93 1.39
N ALA A 231 20.86 3.23 0.40
CA ALA A 231 20.42 3.85 -0.85
C ALA A 231 19.33 4.91 -0.62
N LEU A 232 18.36 4.63 0.26
CA LEU A 232 17.32 5.58 0.63
C LEU A 232 17.90 6.84 1.31
N LYS A 233 18.87 6.68 2.22
CA LYS A 233 19.55 7.82 2.87
C LYS A 233 20.21 8.73 1.83
N LEU A 234 20.98 8.15 0.91
CA LEU A 234 21.66 8.90 -0.14
C LEU A 234 20.66 9.64 -1.04
N ALA A 235 19.56 8.99 -1.40
CA ALA A 235 18.53 9.60 -2.23
C ALA A 235 17.84 10.77 -1.52
N LEU A 236 17.44 10.60 -0.25
CA LEU A 236 16.80 11.66 0.52
C LEU A 236 17.75 12.82 0.83
N SER A 237 19.03 12.54 1.08
CA SER A 237 20.06 13.58 1.25
C SER A 237 20.23 14.42 -0.01
N GLN A 238 20.22 13.81 -1.20
CA GLN A 238 20.24 14.54 -2.47
C GLN A 238 18.99 15.39 -2.68
N LEU A 239 17.80 14.86 -2.37
CA LEU A 239 16.56 15.61 -2.44
C LEU A 239 16.50 16.78 -1.44
N ALA A 240 17.07 16.62 -0.25
CA ALA A 240 17.11 17.67 0.76
C ALA A 240 18.07 18.82 0.39
N SER A 241 19.07 18.53 -0.45
CA SER A 241 20.13 19.47 -0.80
C SER A 241 19.85 20.31 -2.06
N GLY A 242 18.73 20.09 -2.77
CA GLY A 242 18.40 20.77 -4.03
C GLY A 242 17.00 21.31 -4.11
#